data_AF-K0WFP8-F1
#
_entry.id   AF-K0WFP8-F1
#
_cell.length_a   1.000
_cell.length_b   1.000
_cell.length_c   1.000
_cell.angle_alpha   90.00
_cell.angle_beta   90.00
_cell.angle_gamma   90.00
#
_symmetry.space_group_name_H-M   'P 1'
#
loop_
_entity.id
_entity.type
_entity.pdbx_description
1 polymer ?
#
loop_
_entity_poly.entity_id
_entity_poly.type
_entity_poly.pdbx_seq_one_letter_code
_entity_poly.pdbx_strand_id
1 'polypeptide(L)'
;MGNGVDSREGLTTKVQDFATKRSIKALPSNPQIGCILLREPVFLADNEFLSPDEVGHTFPREVVKLKYFTDQDKLQLALGRPMLVTTPFTLVAGTGTRKHVSRKDRKGQSAFRQTVLKNYEHRCCITGATIAELLEAAHIQPYVDQRSDHPQNGLCLRADIHRLFDSGLITIDTSFRLH
;
A
#
# COMPACT_ATOMS: atom_id res chain seq x y z
N MET A 1 -17.25 -16.97 -9.16
CA MET A 1 -17.80 -15.85 -8.37
C MET A 1 -17.09 -15.83 -7.02
N GLY A 2 -16.52 -14.70 -6.60
CA GLY A 2 -15.56 -14.61 -5.48
C GLY A 2 -16.17 -14.34 -4.11
N ASN A 3 -17.43 -14.69 -3.88
CA ASN A 3 -18.21 -14.21 -2.73
C ASN A 3 -18.34 -15.25 -1.60
N GLY A 4 -17.68 -16.41 -1.71
CA GLY A 4 -17.68 -17.47 -0.68
C GLY A 4 -19.01 -18.22 -0.53
N VAL A 5 -19.84 -18.24 -1.57
CA VAL A 5 -21.12 -18.98 -1.69
C VAL A 5 -21.40 -19.34 -3.14
N ASP A 6 -22.06 -20.48 -3.33
CA ASP A 6 -22.31 -21.07 -4.66
C ASP A 6 -23.56 -20.54 -5.36
N SER A 7 -24.43 -19.81 -4.65
CA SER A 7 -25.67 -19.25 -5.19
C SER A 7 -26.02 -17.87 -4.62
N ARG A 8 -26.85 -17.15 -5.38
CA ARG A 8 -27.40 -15.84 -4.99
C ARG A 8 -28.30 -15.95 -3.74
N GLU A 9 -29.09 -17.02 -3.66
CA GLU A 9 -29.89 -17.32 -2.48
C GLU A 9 -29.00 -17.55 -1.26
N GLY A 10 -27.94 -18.36 -1.40
CA GLY A 10 -26.98 -18.60 -0.32
C GLY A 10 -26.29 -17.32 0.18
N LEU A 11 -26.02 -16.37 -0.71
CA LEU A 11 -25.51 -15.05 -0.33
C LEU A 11 -26.53 -14.25 0.46
N THR A 12 -27.78 -14.22 -0.02
CA THR A 12 -28.88 -13.46 0.61
C THR A 12 -29.16 -13.95 2.03
N THR A 13 -29.22 -15.27 2.22
CA THR A 13 -29.42 -15.89 3.53
C THR A 13 -28.30 -15.55 4.50
N LYS A 14 -27.03 -15.65 4.08
CA LYS A 14 -25.88 -15.28 4.94
C LYS A 14 -25.92 -13.81 5.35
N VAL A 15 -26.30 -12.91 4.44
CA VAL A 15 -26.41 -11.47 4.74
C VAL A 15 -27.54 -11.22 5.73
N GLN A 16 -28.69 -11.86 5.55
CA GLN A 16 -29.83 -11.75 6.48
C GLN A 16 -29.50 -12.30 7.87
N ASP A 17 -28.85 -13.46 7.95
CA ASP A 17 -28.40 -14.06 9.21
C ASP A 17 -27.40 -13.15 9.95
N PHE A 18 -26.48 -12.53 9.21
CA PHE A 18 -25.52 -11.60 9.80
C PHE A 18 -26.21 -10.33 10.30
N ALA A 19 -27.12 -9.76 9.49
CA ALA A 19 -27.86 -8.56 9.83
C ALA A 19 -28.77 -8.77 11.04
N THR A 20 -29.55 -9.85 11.09
CA THR A 20 -30.45 -10.15 12.23
C THR A 20 -29.70 -10.38 13.53
N LYS A 21 -28.48 -10.95 13.49
CA LYS A 21 -27.65 -11.16 14.68
C LYS A 21 -26.96 -9.89 15.19
N ARG A 22 -26.80 -8.87 14.35
CA ARG A 22 -25.91 -7.71 14.62
C ARG A 22 -26.58 -6.34 14.44
N SER A 23 -27.82 -6.28 13.98
CA SER A 23 -28.58 -5.06 13.76
C SER A 23 -29.96 -5.17 14.38
N ILE A 24 -30.37 -4.10 15.07
CA ILE A 24 -31.72 -3.95 15.64
C ILE A 24 -32.72 -3.49 14.55
N LYS A 25 -32.21 -2.92 13.45
CA LYS A 25 -33.02 -2.51 12.30
C LYS A 25 -33.14 -3.63 11.28
N ALA A 26 -34.36 -3.88 10.83
CA ALA A 26 -34.65 -4.77 9.71
C ALA A 26 -33.94 -4.26 8.44
N LEU A 27 -33.23 -5.16 7.76
CA LEU A 27 -32.54 -4.83 6.52
C LEU A 27 -33.57 -4.79 5.38
N PRO A 28 -33.76 -3.66 4.68
CA PRO A 28 -34.69 -3.59 3.55
C PRO A 28 -34.19 -4.48 2.41
N SER A 29 -35.10 -4.94 1.55
CA SER A 29 -34.77 -5.86 0.44
C SER A 29 -33.78 -5.28 -0.57
N ASN A 30 -33.66 -3.95 -0.65
CA ASN A 30 -32.67 -3.25 -1.47
C ASN A 30 -32.19 -1.98 -0.74
N PRO A 31 -31.22 -2.08 0.18
CA PRO A 31 -30.73 -0.93 0.91
C PRO A 31 -29.94 -0.01 -0.02
N GLN A 32 -30.21 1.30 0.03
CA GLN A 32 -29.34 2.28 -0.61
C GLN A 32 -28.02 2.33 0.18
N ILE A 33 -26.95 1.79 -0.39
CA ILE A 33 -25.62 1.92 0.18
C ILE A 33 -25.09 3.30 -0.21
N GLY A 34 -25.13 4.24 0.73
CA GLY A 34 -24.51 5.54 0.57
C GLY A 34 -22.99 5.45 0.59
N CYS A 35 -22.32 6.42 -0.05
CA CYS A 35 -20.90 6.65 0.10
C CYS A 35 -20.70 7.94 0.89
N ILE A 36 -20.03 7.87 2.04
CA ILE A 36 -19.59 9.08 2.75
C ILE A 36 -18.22 9.43 2.17
N LEU A 37 -18.18 10.47 1.34
CA LEU A 37 -16.94 11.05 0.88
C LEU A 37 -16.47 12.07 1.92
N LEU A 38 -15.36 11.78 2.59
CA LEU A 38 -14.69 12.79 3.42
C LEU A 38 -14.14 13.87 2.49
N ARG A 39 -14.67 15.08 2.60
CA ARG A 39 -14.12 16.26 1.94
C ARG A 39 -13.28 17.01 2.97
N GLU A 40 -12.07 17.39 2.57
CA GLU A 40 -11.17 18.25 3.35
C GLU A 40 -10.84 17.70 4.76
N PRO A 41 -10.22 16.50 4.86
CA PRO A 41 -9.80 15.99 6.16
C PRO A 41 -8.72 16.89 6.78
N VAL A 42 -8.87 17.19 8.07
CA VAL A 42 -7.87 17.89 8.88
C VAL A 42 -7.14 16.88 9.75
N PHE A 43 -5.82 17.01 9.86
CA PHE A 43 -4.97 16.18 10.71
C PHE A 43 -4.54 17.00 11.92
N LEU A 44 -4.82 16.49 13.12
CA LEU A 44 -4.46 17.13 14.38
C LEU A 44 -3.18 16.47 14.92
N ALA A 45 -2.30 17.28 15.54
CA ALA A 45 -1.18 16.74 16.31
C ALA A 45 -1.69 16.05 17.59
N ASP A 46 -0.86 15.19 18.20
CA ASP A 46 -1.25 14.42 19.39
C ASP A 46 -1.73 15.31 20.55
N ASN A 47 -1.16 16.50 20.69
CA ASN A 47 -1.54 17.50 21.70
C ASN A 47 -2.77 18.35 21.32
N GLU A 48 -3.22 18.27 20.07
CA GLU A 48 -4.41 18.95 19.55
C GLU A 48 -5.58 17.98 19.36
N PHE A 49 -5.38 16.70 19.68
CA PHE A 49 -6.41 15.68 19.54
C PHE A 49 -7.60 15.98 20.45
N LEU A 50 -8.78 16.13 19.84
CA LEU A 50 -10.04 16.29 20.55
C LEU A 50 -10.70 14.92 20.69
N SER A 51 -10.95 14.50 21.91
CA SER A 51 -11.76 13.31 22.14
C SER A 51 -13.23 13.60 21.81
N PRO A 52 -13.98 12.62 21.29
CA PRO A 52 -15.40 12.79 20.99
C PRO A 52 -16.22 13.22 22.23
N ASP A 53 -15.83 12.74 23.42
CA ASP A 53 -16.49 13.06 24.67
C ASP A 53 -16.28 14.55 25.08
N GLU A 54 -15.10 15.12 24.79
CA GLU A 54 -14.81 16.55 25.04
C GLU A 54 -15.63 17.50 24.16
N VAL A 55 -16.05 17.04 22.97
CA VAL A 55 -16.91 17.82 22.05
C VAL A 55 -18.39 17.41 22.15
N GLY A 56 -18.77 16.63 23.15
CA GLY A 56 -20.16 16.22 23.39
C GLY A 56 -20.74 15.25 22.36
N HIS A 57 -19.88 14.52 21.63
CA HIS A 57 -20.29 13.55 20.62
C HIS A 57 -19.98 12.11 21.03
N THR A 58 -21.02 11.27 21.11
CA THR A 58 -20.88 9.84 21.39
C THR A 58 -21.03 9.01 20.11
N PHE A 59 -19.95 8.36 19.68
CA PHE A 59 -20.01 7.40 18.58
C PHE A 59 -20.63 6.05 19.00
N PRO A 60 -21.45 5.41 18.14
CA PRO A 60 -21.92 4.03 18.33
C PRO A 60 -20.75 3.05 18.56
N ARG A 61 -21.02 1.95 19.27
CA ARG A 61 -19.98 0.98 19.69
C ARG A 61 -19.35 0.25 18.50
N GLU A 62 -20.08 0.19 17.39
CA GLU A 62 -19.70 -0.48 16.15
C GLU A 62 -18.72 0.37 15.31
N VAL A 63 -18.58 1.66 15.62
CA VAL A 63 -17.63 2.55 14.94
C VAL A 63 -16.23 2.32 15.50
N VAL A 64 -15.29 1.95 14.63
CA VAL A 64 -13.87 1.83 14.99
C VAL A 64 -13.33 3.23 15.30
N LYS A 65 -13.07 3.51 16.58
CA LYS A 65 -12.70 4.86 17.05
C LYS A 65 -11.21 5.18 16.90
N LEU A 66 -10.35 4.16 16.94
CA LEU A 66 -8.90 4.36 17.01
C LEU A 66 -8.20 3.32 16.15
N LYS A 67 -7.71 3.75 14.99
CA LYS A 67 -6.75 2.98 14.19
C LYS A 67 -5.46 3.78 14.13
N TYR A 68 -4.52 3.43 15.00
CA TYR A 68 -3.19 4.01 14.98
C TYR A 68 -2.41 3.44 13.80
N PHE A 69 -1.79 4.32 13.02
CA PHE A 69 -0.79 3.94 12.04
C PHE A 69 0.56 4.24 12.68
N THR A 70 1.26 3.19 13.11
CA THR A 70 2.62 3.33 13.69
C THR A 70 3.67 3.66 12.62
N ASP A 71 3.36 3.45 11.34
CA ASP A 71 4.21 3.83 10.23
C ASP A 71 3.90 5.26 9.77
N GLN A 72 4.86 6.18 9.90
CA GLN A 72 4.71 7.59 9.48
C GLN A 72 4.43 7.78 7.97
N ASP A 73 4.63 6.75 7.14
CA ASP A 73 4.80 6.96 5.69
C ASP A 73 3.64 6.52 4.79
N LYS A 74 2.71 5.70 5.30
CA LYS A 74 1.64 5.16 4.44
C LYS A 74 0.54 6.18 4.13
N LEU A 75 0.28 7.10 5.06
CA LEU A 75 -0.79 8.09 4.90
C LEU A 75 -0.44 9.16 3.85
N GLN A 76 0.79 9.68 3.87
CA GLN A 76 1.22 10.69 2.91
C GLN A 76 1.12 10.18 1.47
N LEU A 77 1.56 8.93 1.25
CA LEU A 77 1.44 8.27 -0.04
C LEU A 77 -0.03 8.05 -0.44
N ALA A 78 -0.88 7.60 0.48
CA ALA A 78 -2.31 7.43 0.22
C ALA A 78 -3.02 8.74 -0.15
N LEU A 79 -2.53 9.88 0.36
CA LEU A 79 -2.99 11.22 0.04
C LEU A 79 -2.33 11.82 -1.20
N GLY A 80 -1.53 11.04 -1.94
CA GLY A 80 -0.83 11.47 -3.15
C GLY A 80 0.33 12.44 -2.92
N ARG A 81 0.66 12.74 -1.65
CA ARG A 81 1.78 13.61 -1.30
C ARG A 81 3.10 12.88 -1.55
N PRO A 82 4.13 13.58 -2.07
CA PRO A 82 5.45 12.98 -2.21
C PRO A 82 6.00 12.64 -0.82
N MET A 83 6.44 11.39 -0.63
CA MET A 83 7.24 11.00 0.53
C MET A 83 8.58 11.73 0.43
N LEU A 84 8.74 12.81 1.19
CA LEU A 84 10.04 13.46 1.33
C LEU A 84 10.85 12.66 2.33
N VAL A 85 11.61 11.68 1.84
CA VAL A 85 12.55 10.95 2.69
C VAL A 85 13.75 11.84 2.92
N THR A 86 13.84 12.41 4.12
CA THR A 86 14.88 13.37 4.53
C THR A 86 16.16 12.69 5.01
N THR A 87 16.09 11.41 5.39
CA THR A 87 17.23 10.64 5.85
C THR A 87 17.90 9.89 4.69
N PRO A 88 19.24 9.94 4.55
CA PRO A 88 19.94 9.11 3.57
C PRO A 88 19.85 7.63 3.95
N PHE A 89 19.77 6.77 2.95
CA PHE A 89 19.77 5.33 3.13
C PHE A 89 21.15 4.85 3.60
N THR A 90 21.13 4.00 4.63
CA THR A 90 22.31 3.26 5.09
C THR A 90 22.07 1.76 4.92
N LEU A 91 23.09 1.02 4.52
CA LEU A 91 23.00 -0.42 4.36
C LEU A 91 22.51 -1.09 5.66
N VAL A 92 21.47 -1.92 5.54
CA VAL A 92 20.89 -2.63 6.67
C VAL A 92 21.70 -3.91 6.92
N ALA A 93 22.21 -4.11 8.13
CA ALA A 93 22.94 -5.33 8.46
C ALA A 93 22.00 -6.55 8.46
N GLY A 94 22.39 -7.63 7.77
CA GLY A 94 21.65 -8.89 7.72
C GLY A 94 21.77 -9.62 6.38
N THR A 95 21.33 -10.88 6.34
CA THR A 95 21.18 -11.65 5.10
C THR A 95 19.83 -11.31 4.46
N GLY A 96 19.85 -10.41 3.48
CA GLY A 96 18.66 -10.10 2.71
C GLY A 96 18.24 -11.24 1.79
N THR A 97 16.95 -11.33 1.50
CA THR A 97 16.41 -12.31 0.54
C THR A 97 15.94 -11.59 -0.71
N ARG A 98 16.36 -12.06 -1.89
CA ARG A 98 15.70 -11.65 -3.14
C ARG A 98 14.42 -12.46 -3.27
N LYS A 99 13.28 -11.85 -2.93
CA LYS A 99 11.97 -12.47 -3.10
C LYS A 99 11.37 -12.05 -4.43
N HIS A 100 11.10 -13.01 -5.29
CA HIS A 100 10.25 -12.77 -6.45
C HIS A 100 8.80 -12.67 -6.01
N VAL A 101 8.26 -11.45 -6.03
CA VAL A 101 6.85 -11.20 -5.71
C VAL A 101 5.99 -11.64 -6.90
N SER A 102 5.16 -12.66 -6.68
CA SER A 102 4.27 -13.19 -7.71
C SER A 102 3.27 -12.11 -8.16
N ARG A 103 2.77 -12.17 -9.40
CA ARG A 103 1.76 -11.21 -9.90
C ARG A 103 0.49 -11.14 -9.04
N LYS A 104 0.20 -12.21 -8.29
CA LYS A 104 -0.95 -12.31 -7.37
C LYS A 104 -0.73 -11.47 -6.11
N ASP A 105 0.51 -11.38 -5.64
CA ASP A 105 0.94 -10.54 -4.51
C ASP A 105 1.11 -9.05 -4.89
N ARG A 106 1.00 -8.72 -6.19
CA ARG A 106 1.05 -7.33 -6.69
C ARG A 106 -0.27 -6.57 -6.54
N LYS A 107 -1.36 -7.24 -6.16
CA LYS A 107 -2.66 -6.60 -5.88
C LYS A 107 -2.63 -5.98 -4.48
N GLY A 108 -2.05 -4.78 -4.41
CA GLY A 108 -1.79 -4.03 -3.19
C GLY A 108 -0.35 -3.53 -3.24
N GLN A 109 -0.05 -2.59 -4.14
CA GLN A 109 1.32 -2.13 -4.35
C GLN A 109 1.89 -1.58 -3.04
N SER A 110 2.99 -2.19 -2.57
CA SER A 110 3.72 -1.69 -1.39
C SER A 110 4.08 -0.23 -1.58
N ALA A 111 4.09 0.54 -0.49
CA ALA A 111 4.41 1.97 -0.54
C ALA A 111 5.74 2.24 -1.25
N PHE A 112 6.74 1.38 -0.98
CA PHE A 112 8.02 1.34 -1.67
C PHE A 112 7.88 1.35 -3.21
N ARG A 113 7.08 0.45 -3.78
CA ARG A 113 6.91 0.36 -5.23
C ARG A 113 6.37 1.67 -5.81
N GLN A 114 5.33 2.22 -5.19
CA GLN A 114 4.70 3.44 -5.69
C GLN A 114 5.67 4.61 -5.66
N THR A 115 6.43 4.75 -4.57
CA THR A 115 7.44 5.80 -4.42
C THR A 115 8.57 5.64 -5.44
N VAL A 116 9.10 4.43 -5.63
CA VAL A 116 10.15 4.17 -6.64
C VAL A 116 9.64 4.49 -8.04
N LEU A 117 8.47 3.98 -8.45
CA LEU A 117 7.92 4.27 -9.78
C LEU A 117 7.71 5.78 -9.99
N LYS A 118 7.23 6.50 -8.97
CA LYS A 118 7.05 7.95 -9.04
C LYS A 118 8.37 8.70 -9.19
N ASN A 119 9.42 8.29 -8.47
CA ASN A 119 10.76 8.92 -8.54
C ASN A 119 11.39 8.80 -9.93
N TYR A 120 11.04 7.76 -10.68
CA TYR A 120 11.49 7.56 -12.06
C TYR A 120 10.44 7.96 -13.10
N GLU A 121 9.43 8.76 -12.73
CA GLU A 121 8.36 9.21 -13.65
C GLU A 121 7.66 8.07 -14.41
N HIS A 122 7.48 6.93 -13.74
CA HIS A 122 6.95 5.70 -14.34
C HIS A 122 7.74 5.27 -15.57
N ARG A 123 9.08 5.34 -15.50
CA ARG A 123 9.98 4.97 -16.58
C ARG A 123 11.07 4.02 -16.08
N CYS A 124 11.36 2.99 -16.86
CA CYS A 124 12.51 2.13 -16.60
C CYS A 124 13.81 2.94 -16.74
N CYS A 125 14.69 2.89 -15.72
CA CYS A 125 15.93 3.68 -15.71
C CYS A 125 16.96 3.23 -16.76
N ILE A 126 16.88 1.98 -17.25
CA ILE A 126 17.78 1.46 -18.28
C ILE A 126 17.22 1.66 -19.70
N THR A 127 15.96 1.25 -19.94
CA THR A 127 15.39 1.25 -21.31
C THR A 127 14.52 2.44 -21.64
N GLY A 128 14.14 3.24 -20.65
CA GLY A 128 13.18 4.32 -20.87
C GLY A 128 11.73 3.86 -21.09
N ALA A 129 11.42 2.57 -20.96
CA ALA A 129 10.07 2.04 -21.16
C ALA A 129 9.07 2.59 -20.13
N THR A 130 7.86 2.93 -20.56
CA THR A 130 6.81 3.58 -19.74
C THR A 130 5.57 2.72 -19.50
N ILE A 131 5.58 1.47 -19.97
CA ILE A 131 4.45 0.55 -19.82
C ILE A 131 4.36 0.12 -18.36
N ALA A 132 3.47 0.74 -17.60
CA ALA A 132 3.36 0.59 -16.14
C ALA A 132 3.23 -0.87 -15.67
N GLU A 133 2.56 -1.73 -16.45
CA GLU A 133 2.41 -3.16 -16.13
C GLU A 133 3.72 -3.95 -16.19
N LEU A 134 4.69 -3.47 -16.97
CA LEU A 134 6.02 -4.09 -17.11
C LEU A 134 7.04 -3.53 -16.12
N LEU A 135 6.71 -2.43 -15.43
CA LEU A 135 7.62 -1.78 -14.49
C LEU A 135 7.58 -2.45 -13.13
N GLU A 136 8.75 -2.58 -12.53
CA GLU A 136 9.02 -3.17 -11.23
C GLU A 136 9.92 -2.26 -10.41
N ALA A 137 9.76 -2.30 -9.09
CA ALA A 137 10.65 -1.64 -8.15
C ALA A 137 11.61 -2.71 -7.64
N ALA A 138 12.88 -2.60 -8.04
CA ALA A 138 13.95 -3.52 -7.68
C ALA A 138 14.74 -2.94 -6.51
N HIS A 139 15.05 -3.78 -5.51
CA HIS A 139 15.95 -3.36 -4.44
C HIS A 139 17.41 -3.48 -4.87
N ILE A 140 18.22 -2.45 -4.60
CA ILE A 140 19.67 -2.48 -4.83
C ILE A 140 20.31 -3.44 -3.82
N GLN A 141 20.17 -3.15 -2.53
CA GLN A 141 20.42 -4.08 -1.44
C GLN A 141 19.18 -4.96 -1.26
N PRO A 142 19.30 -6.31 -1.32
CA PRO A 142 18.18 -7.22 -1.09
C PRO A 142 17.41 -6.93 0.19
N TYR A 143 16.10 -7.16 0.16
CA TYR A 143 15.23 -6.90 1.31
C TYR A 143 15.68 -7.68 2.56
N VAL A 144 15.98 -6.94 3.63
CA VAL A 144 16.29 -7.50 4.97
C VAL A 144 15.07 -7.33 5.87
N ASP A 145 14.63 -6.09 6.07
CA ASP A 145 13.46 -5.72 6.85
C ASP A 145 12.86 -4.40 6.32
N GLN A 146 11.91 -3.81 7.05
CA GLN A 146 11.24 -2.56 6.65
C GLN A 146 12.21 -1.39 6.40
N ARG A 147 13.39 -1.37 7.02
CA ARG A 147 14.40 -0.33 6.79
C ARG A 147 15.01 -0.43 5.39
N SER A 148 14.99 -1.62 4.77
CA SER A 148 15.43 -1.84 3.40
C SER A 148 14.42 -1.32 2.35
N ASP A 149 13.15 -1.10 2.72
CA ASP A 149 12.10 -0.54 1.85
C ASP A 149 12.24 0.98 1.70
N HIS A 150 13.47 1.45 1.45
CA HIS A 150 13.82 2.85 1.34
C HIS A 150 13.87 3.29 -0.13
N PRO A 151 13.32 4.45 -0.53
CA PRO A 151 13.28 4.87 -1.94
C PRO A 151 14.66 4.96 -2.63
N GLN A 152 15.70 5.36 -1.90
CA GLN A 152 17.08 5.37 -2.41
C GLN A 152 17.68 3.97 -2.61
N ASN A 153 17.10 2.94 -1.99
CA ASN A 153 17.45 1.53 -2.22
C ASN A 153 16.67 0.93 -3.41
N GLY A 154 15.97 1.76 -4.20
CA GLY A 154 15.05 1.30 -5.25
C GLY A 154 15.43 1.76 -6.66
N LEU A 155 15.34 0.85 -7.63
CA LEU A 155 15.44 1.12 -9.06
C LEU A 155 14.12 0.80 -9.77
N CYS A 156 13.68 1.65 -10.69
CA CYS A 156 12.56 1.32 -11.57
C CYS A 156 13.05 0.55 -12.80
N LEU A 157 12.76 -0.74 -12.86
CA LEU A 157 13.23 -1.65 -13.91
C LEU A 157 12.08 -2.31 -14.63
N ARG A 158 12.29 -2.65 -15.91
CA ARG A 158 11.39 -3.57 -16.62
C ARG A 158 11.53 -4.98 -16.03
N ALA A 159 10.45 -5.75 -15.99
CA ALA A 159 10.40 -7.05 -15.32
C ALA A 159 11.48 -8.06 -15.77
N ASP A 160 11.88 -8.04 -17.03
CA ASP A 160 12.97 -8.86 -17.57
C ASP A 160 14.36 -8.39 -17.08
N ILE A 161 14.61 -7.08 -17.12
CA ILE A 161 15.86 -6.46 -16.67
C ILE A 161 16.01 -6.63 -15.15
N HIS A 162 14.92 -6.48 -14.40
CA HIS A 162 14.91 -6.75 -12.97
C HIS A 162 15.37 -8.18 -12.68
N ARG A 163 14.93 -9.18 -13.46
CA ARG A 163 15.38 -10.58 -13.30
C ARG A 163 16.86 -10.74 -13.61
N LEU A 164 17.36 -10.09 -14.66
CA LEU A 164 18.79 -10.10 -14.98
C LEU A 164 19.62 -9.49 -13.84
N PHE A 165 19.15 -8.38 -13.28
CA PHE A 165 19.82 -7.69 -12.18
C PHE A 165 19.83 -8.54 -10.89
N ASP A 166 18.69 -9.12 -10.54
CA ASP A 166 18.56 -9.95 -9.34
C ASP A 166 19.38 -11.25 -9.42
N SER A 167 19.52 -11.81 -10.63
CA SER A 167 20.36 -12.99 -10.88
C SER A 167 21.85 -12.66 -10.97
N GLY A 168 22.24 -11.38 -10.90
CA GLY A 168 23.62 -10.95 -11.05
C GLY A 168 24.18 -11.08 -12.47
N LEU A 169 23.30 -11.25 -13.47
CA LEU A 169 23.69 -11.29 -14.88
C LEU A 169 23.98 -9.90 -15.45
N ILE A 170 23.44 -8.86 -14.82
CA ILE A 170 23.78 -7.46 -15.07
C ILE A 170 23.98 -6.72 -13.76
N THR A 171 24.77 -5.65 -13.78
CA THR A 171 24.93 -4.74 -12.62
C THR A 171 25.10 -3.30 -13.07
N ILE A 172 24.95 -2.36 -12.14
CA ILE A 172 25.16 -0.93 -12.36
C ILE A 172 26.28 -0.47 -11.44
N ASP A 173 27.31 0.15 -12.01
CA ASP A 173 28.42 0.70 -11.23
C ASP A 173 28.12 2.11 -10.67
N THR A 174 29.05 2.64 -9.88
CA THR A 174 28.94 3.99 -9.28
C THR A 174 29.04 5.12 -10.30
N SER A 175 29.45 4.84 -11.54
CA SER A 175 29.47 5.77 -12.67
C SER A 175 28.21 5.65 -13.55
N PHE A 176 27.19 4.93 -13.07
CA PHE A 176 25.92 4.68 -13.76
C PHE A 176 26.07 3.92 -15.08
N ARG A 177 27.07 3.05 -15.19
CA ARG A 177 27.26 2.19 -16.36
C ARG A 177 26.71 0.80 -16.09
N LEU A 178 26.09 0.23 -17.12
CA LEU A 178 25.60 -1.14 -17.12
C LEU A 178 26.72 -2.10 -17.53
N HIS A 179 26.87 -3.19 -16.78
CA HIS A 179 27.80 -4.29 -17.05
C HIS A 179 27.06 -5.61 -17.11
#